data_AF-A0A8S1X1N9-F1
#
_entry.id   AF-A0A8S1X1N9-F1
#
_cell.length_a   1.000
_cell.length_b   1.000
_cell.length_c   1.000
_cell.angle_alpha   90.00
_cell.angle_beta   90.00
_cell.angle_gamma   90.00
#
_symmetry.space_group_name_H-M   'P 1'
#
loop_
_entity.id
_entity.type
_entity.pdbx_description
1 polymer ?
#
loop_
_entity_poly.entity_id
_entity_poly.type
_entity_poly.pdbx_seq_one_letter_code
_entity_poly.pdbx_strand_id
1 'polypeptide(L)'
;MLNLIPPQQYKPYTNTQTAAQSAVCILLRGQFKPQQGYSQLNINNPQSTKFQEQQDIEILYIQRQNSKRDQYSGEIAFPGGKCDDDETDLQAAIREVHEEVGINLNDLECYYVCRLSKNAYMKKLRNNKSLYCSAFVIAINDPLKKTDIMKLSENEIQLAKWIKLTYFDDPVYKIKKSQHYFGPRFVAKYFKSAETAALDVGFDEMLYGFTFFMTIAFLILIQKHQKVLEHAHFAKFTFTGPIKYALEYGAIMAYKKERISLFEKWQWPISIYLIPLIILMIIIIWFIFL
;
A
#
# COMPACT_ATOMS: atom_id res chain seq x y z
N MET A 1 -2.42 -3.68 22.54
CA MET A 1 -3.75 -4.05 22.00
C MET A 1 -3.81 -3.58 20.56
N LEU A 2 -4.04 -4.47 19.59
CA LEU A 2 -4.36 -4.03 18.21
C LEU A 2 -5.73 -3.36 18.25
N ASN A 3 -5.77 -2.04 18.43
CA ASN A 3 -7.00 -1.26 18.32
C ASN A 3 -7.36 -1.11 16.85
N LEU A 4 -7.87 -2.19 16.28
CA LEU A 4 -8.41 -2.23 14.94
C LEU A 4 -9.75 -1.50 15.00
N ILE A 5 -9.76 -0.24 14.61
CA ILE A 5 -11.00 0.51 14.42
C ILE A 5 -11.51 0.08 13.03
N PRO A 6 -12.53 -0.79 12.93
CA PRO A 6 -13.12 -1.07 11.63
C PRO A 6 -13.67 0.26 11.07
N PRO A 7 -13.39 0.60 9.80
CA PRO A 7 -13.94 1.81 9.21
C PRO A 7 -15.46 1.81 9.32
N GLN A 8 -16.05 2.94 9.73
CA GLN A 8 -17.51 3.10 9.80
C GLN A 8 -18.11 2.93 8.40
N GLN A 9 -19.01 1.95 8.27
CA GLN A 9 -19.86 1.66 7.11
C GLN A 9 -19.19 1.69 5.72
N TYR A 10 -18.98 0.49 5.21
CA TYR A 10 -18.51 0.22 3.86
C TYR A 10 -19.64 0.30 2.83
N LYS A 11 -19.38 0.95 1.69
CA LYS A 11 -20.09 0.68 0.43
C LYS A 11 -19.18 -0.18 -0.45
N PRO A 12 -19.60 -1.38 -0.89
CA PRO A 12 -18.87 -2.11 -1.92
C PRO A 12 -18.61 -1.19 -3.10
N TYR A 13 -17.35 -1.11 -3.54
CA TYR A 13 -17.07 -0.54 -4.85
C TYR A 13 -17.78 -1.47 -5.83
N THR A 14 -18.80 -0.97 -6.49
CA THR A 14 -19.58 -1.76 -7.44
C THR A 14 -18.63 -2.23 -8.53
N ASN A 15 -18.69 -3.53 -8.81
CA ASN A 15 -17.95 -4.17 -9.89
C ASN A 15 -18.41 -3.52 -11.21
N THR A 16 -17.71 -2.49 -11.68
CA THR A 16 -18.05 -1.84 -12.95
C THR A 16 -17.46 -2.67 -14.07
N GLN A 17 -18.19 -2.87 -15.17
CA GLN A 17 -17.70 -3.61 -16.35
C GLN A 17 -16.36 -3.08 -16.92
N THR A 18 -15.97 -1.86 -16.53
CA THR A 18 -14.78 -1.14 -16.97
C THR A 18 -13.56 -1.30 -16.05
N ALA A 19 -13.70 -1.97 -14.91
CA ALA A 19 -12.63 -2.22 -13.95
C ALA A 19 -12.21 -3.71 -13.94
N ALA A 20 -10.92 -3.96 -13.80
CA ALA A 20 -10.40 -5.26 -13.39
C ALA A 20 -10.09 -5.20 -11.90
N GLN A 21 -10.29 -6.30 -11.19
CA GLN A 21 -10.02 -6.39 -9.75
C GLN A 21 -8.86 -7.35 -9.47
N SER A 22 -8.19 -7.05 -8.38
CA SER A 22 -7.19 -7.89 -7.73
C SER A 22 -7.37 -7.77 -6.23
N ALA A 23 -6.91 -8.75 -5.48
CA ALA A 23 -7.03 -8.73 -4.04
C ALA A 23 -5.79 -9.34 -3.39
N VAL A 24 -5.36 -8.74 -2.29
CA VAL A 24 -4.26 -9.22 -1.46
C VAL A 24 -4.70 -9.46 -0.03
N CYS A 25 -4.00 -10.39 0.62
CA CYS A 25 -4.20 -10.73 2.02
C CYS A 25 -3.02 -10.25 2.89
N ILE A 26 -3.27 -9.28 3.76
CA ILE A 26 -2.40 -8.96 4.88
C ILE A 26 -2.68 -10.00 5.97
N LEU A 27 -1.98 -11.12 5.89
CA LEU A 27 -2.17 -12.25 6.78
C LEU A 27 -1.36 -12.05 8.05
N LEU A 28 -2.06 -12.05 9.19
CA LEU A 28 -1.48 -11.99 10.52
C LEU A 28 -1.52 -13.39 11.14
N ARG A 29 -0.49 -13.75 11.90
CA ARG A 29 -0.55 -14.89 12.82
C ARG A 29 -0.06 -14.49 14.21
N GLY A 30 -0.46 -15.24 15.22
CA GLY A 30 -0.08 -15.03 16.60
C GLY A 30 -1.09 -15.67 17.54
N GLN A 31 -1.09 -15.24 18.80
CA GLN A 31 -2.11 -15.64 19.76
C GLN A 31 -3.24 -14.61 19.73
N PHE A 32 -4.41 -14.99 19.23
CA PHE A 32 -5.57 -14.11 19.12
C PHE A 32 -6.73 -14.65 19.94
N LYS A 33 -7.19 -13.86 20.91
CA LYS A 33 -8.41 -14.17 21.68
C LYS A 33 -9.52 -13.19 21.30
N PRO A 34 -10.53 -13.61 20.51
CA PRO A 34 -11.64 -12.73 20.14
C PRO A 34 -12.45 -12.32 21.38
N GLN A 35 -13.04 -11.12 21.35
CA GLN A 35 -14.05 -10.72 22.33
C GLN A 35 -15.30 -11.61 22.19
N GLN A 36 -16.10 -11.73 23.26
CA GLN A 36 -17.35 -12.48 23.21
C GLN A 36 -18.27 -11.97 22.08
N GLY A 37 -18.90 -12.91 21.36
CA GLY A 37 -19.84 -12.63 20.28
C GLY A 37 -19.22 -12.53 18.88
N TYR A 38 -17.89 -12.64 18.74
CA TYR A 38 -17.24 -12.77 17.44
C TYR A 38 -17.01 -14.23 17.06
N SER A 39 -17.27 -14.55 15.79
CA SER A 39 -17.08 -15.89 15.22
C SER A 39 -15.84 -15.96 14.33
N GLN A 40 -15.39 -17.17 14.04
CA GLN A 40 -14.38 -17.43 13.01
C GLN A 40 -14.79 -16.87 11.64
N LEU A 41 -13.81 -16.71 10.76
CA LEU A 41 -13.94 -16.20 9.40
C LEU A 41 -15.07 -16.93 8.66
N ASN A 42 -16.13 -16.17 8.34
CA ASN A 42 -17.14 -16.58 7.38
C ASN A 42 -16.92 -15.80 6.08
N ILE A 43 -16.48 -16.48 5.03
CA ILE A 43 -16.11 -15.86 3.75
C ILE A 43 -17.33 -15.20 3.08
N ASN A 44 -18.52 -15.79 3.23
CA ASN A 44 -19.75 -15.30 2.63
C ASN A 44 -20.36 -14.11 3.39
N ASN A 45 -20.02 -13.96 4.67
CA ASN A 45 -20.48 -12.84 5.50
C ASN A 45 -19.40 -12.44 6.51
N PRO A 46 -18.31 -11.79 6.06
CA PRO A 46 -17.17 -11.47 6.91
C PRO A 46 -17.55 -10.39 7.94
N GLN A 47 -17.38 -10.72 9.22
CA GLN A 47 -17.63 -9.80 10.34
C GLN A 47 -16.31 -9.38 10.96
N SER A 48 -16.10 -8.06 11.10
CA SER A 48 -14.86 -7.52 11.66
C SER A 48 -14.71 -7.91 13.12
N THR A 49 -13.63 -8.58 13.47
CA THR A 49 -13.40 -9.12 14.82
C THR A 49 -12.57 -8.17 15.69
N LYS A 50 -13.01 -7.98 16.94
CA LYS A 50 -12.21 -7.33 17.99
C LYS A 50 -11.61 -8.40 18.90
N PHE A 51 -10.39 -8.15 19.39
CA PHE A 51 -9.67 -9.10 20.25
C PHE A 51 -9.37 -8.49 21.62
N GLN A 52 -9.39 -9.31 22.67
CA GLN A 52 -9.06 -8.92 24.05
C GLN A 52 -7.55 -8.92 24.28
N GLU A 53 -6.86 -9.95 23.79
CA GLU A 53 -5.41 -10.14 23.92
C GLU A 53 -4.82 -10.50 22.57
N GLN A 54 -3.63 -9.96 22.29
CA GLN A 54 -2.82 -10.29 21.11
C GLN A 54 -1.34 -10.31 21.49
N GLN A 55 -0.64 -11.40 21.18
CA GLN A 55 0.79 -11.56 21.43
C GLN A 55 1.47 -12.24 20.24
N ASP A 56 2.78 -12.02 20.10
CA ASP A 56 3.64 -12.63 19.07
C ASP A 56 3.10 -12.48 17.64
N ILE A 57 2.61 -11.28 17.33
CA ILE A 57 1.98 -11.01 16.04
C ILE A 57 3.05 -10.92 14.95
N GLU A 58 2.87 -11.70 13.90
CA GLU A 58 3.71 -11.72 12.69
C GLU A 58 2.83 -11.43 11.47
N ILE A 59 3.40 -10.75 10.47
CA ILE A 59 2.78 -10.46 9.17
C ILE A 59 3.46 -11.34 8.12
N LEU A 60 2.69 -12.00 7.26
CA LEU A 60 3.24 -12.74 6.13
C LEU A 60 3.60 -11.81 4.97
N TYR A 61 4.82 -11.95 4.47
CA TYR A 61 5.26 -11.40 3.20
C TYR A 61 5.78 -12.50 2.28
N ILE A 62 5.60 -12.32 0.98
CA ILE A 62 6.15 -13.17 -0.07
C ILE A 62 7.14 -12.36 -0.92
N GLN A 63 8.12 -13.04 -1.49
CA GLN A 63 8.98 -12.54 -2.53
C GLN A 63 8.67 -13.33 -3.80
N ARG A 64 8.31 -12.59 -4.86
CA ARG A 64 7.97 -13.17 -6.16
C ARG A 64 9.19 -13.80 -6.82
N GLN A 65 8.99 -14.87 -7.58
CA GLN A 65 10.04 -15.47 -8.41
C GLN A 65 10.68 -14.46 -9.35
N ASN A 66 11.95 -14.69 -9.64
CA ASN A 66 12.65 -13.87 -10.62
C ASN A 66 12.32 -14.34 -12.04
N SER A 67 11.62 -13.50 -12.81
CA SER A 67 11.22 -13.80 -14.18
C SER A 67 11.48 -12.62 -15.10
N LYS A 68 12.20 -12.86 -16.20
CA LYS A 68 12.44 -11.85 -17.25
C LYS A 68 11.15 -11.36 -17.92
N ARG A 69 10.03 -12.07 -17.75
CA ARG A 69 8.72 -11.74 -18.33
C ARG A 69 7.81 -11.02 -17.35
N ASP A 70 8.18 -10.94 -16.07
CA ASP A 70 7.40 -10.25 -15.04
C ASP A 70 8.05 -8.90 -14.69
N GLN A 71 7.25 -7.84 -14.75
CA GLN A 71 7.68 -6.48 -14.40
C GLN A 71 7.85 -6.28 -12.88
N TYR A 72 7.33 -7.22 -12.07
CA TYR A 72 7.40 -7.24 -10.60
C TYR A 72 8.29 -8.39 -10.09
N SER A 73 9.17 -8.89 -10.95
CA SER A 73 10.14 -9.94 -10.65
C SER A 73 10.94 -9.62 -9.38
N GLY A 74 10.95 -10.54 -8.40
CA GLY A 74 11.71 -10.39 -7.16
C GLY A 74 11.13 -9.40 -6.16
N GLU A 75 10.00 -8.76 -6.45
CA GLU A 75 9.37 -7.79 -5.56
C GLU A 75 8.75 -8.47 -4.33
N ILE A 76 8.76 -7.74 -3.21
CA ILE A 76 8.10 -8.16 -1.99
C ILE A 76 6.63 -7.74 -2.05
N ALA A 77 5.75 -8.70 -1.78
CA ALA A 77 4.31 -8.54 -1.85
C ALA A 77 3.61 -9.18 -0.65
N PHE A 78 2.33 -8.84 -0.50
CA PHE A 78 1.39 -9.69 0.21
C PHE A 78 0.89 -10.78 -0.74
N PRO A 79 0.54 -11.98 -0.26
CA PRO A 79 -0.11 -12.97 -1.09
C PRO A 79 -1.36 -12.40 -1.75
N GLY A 80 -1.58 -12.69 -3.03
CA GLY A 80 -2.71 -12.17 -3.76
C GLY A 80 -2.53 -12.05 -5.27
N GLY A 81 -3.65 -11.91 -5.94
CA GLY A 81 -3.70 -11.99 -7.39
C GLY A 81 -4.97 -11.38 -7.97
N LYS A 82 -5.25 -11.74 -9.22
CA LYS A 82 -6.38 -11.21 -9.98
C LYS A 82 -7.65 -11.92 -9.51
N CYS A 83 -8.76 -11.19 -9.42
CA CYS A 83 -10.07 -11.80 -9.19
C CYS A 83 -10.58 -12.45 -10.48
N ASP A 84 -11.12 -13.66 -10.36
CA ASP A 84 -11.88 -14.35 -11.40
C ASP A 84 -13.34 -13.87 -11.46
N ASP A 85 -14.04 -14.23 -12.54
CA ASP A 85 -15.38 -13.67 -12.83
C ASP A 85 -16.46 -14.15 -11.82
N ASP A 86 -16.28 -15.32 -11.21
CA ASP A 86 -17.25 -15.97 -10.31
C ASP A 86 -16.88 -15.89 -8.82
N GLU A 87 -15.99 -14.97 -8.43
CA GLU A 87 -15.57 -14.81 -7.03
C GLU A 87 -15.63 -13.35 -6.53
N THR A 88 -15.77 -13.21 -5.21
CA THR A 88 -15.58 -11.94 -4.52
C THR A 88 -14.09 -11.64 -4.33
N ASP A 89 -13.72 -10.37 -4.18
CA ASP A 89 -12.33 -10.00 -3.87
C ASP A 89 -11.77 -10.71 -2.62
N LEU A 90 -12.60 -10.99 -1.61
CA LEU A 90 -12.15 -11.71 -0.41
C LEU A 90 -11.86 -13.18 -0.73
N GLN A 91 -12.71 -13.83 -1.53
CA GLN A 91 -12.48 -15.20 -1.99
C GLN A 91 -11.19 -15.30 -2.81
N ALA A 92 -10.96 -14.33 -3.71
CA ALA A 92 -9.71 -14.25 -4.47
C ALA A 92 -8.49 -14.18 -3.54
N ALA A 93 -8.48 -13.27 -2.56
CA ALA A 93 -7.37 -13.15 -1.62
C ALA A 93 -7.12 -14.44 -0.81
N ILE A 94 -8.16 -15.17 -0.43
CA ILE A 94 -8.05 -16.43 0.32
C ILE A 94 -7.56 -17.57 -0.58
N ARG A 95 -8.05 -17.65 -1.83
CA ARG A 95 -7.59 -18.61 -2.83
C ARG A 95 -6.10 -18.45 -3.11
N GLU A 96 -5.66 -17.21 -3.33
CA GLU A 96 -4.26 -16.88 -3.64
C GLU A 96 -3.33 -17.21 -2.45
N VAL A 97 -3.75 -17.00 -1.21
CA VAL A 97 -2.99 -17.46 -0.03
C VAL A 97 -2.78 -18.98 -0.06
N HIS A 98 -3.79 -19.75 -0.44
CA HIS A 98 -3.65 -21.19 -0.56
C HIS A 98 -2.77 -21.60 -1.74
N GLU A 99 -2.93 -20.98 -2.91
CA GLU A 99 -2.17 -21.29 -4.12
C GLU A 99 -0.68 -20.91 -3.99
N GLU A 100 -0.39 -19.72 -3.47
CA GLU A 100 0.98 -19.18 -3.43
C GLU A 100 1.83 -19.75 -2.28
N VAL A 101 1.23 -19.97 -1.10
CA VAL A 101 1.97 -20.38 0.12
C VAL A 101 1.46 -21.65 0.80
N GLY A 102 0.41 -22.27 0.27
CA GLY A 102 -0.12 -23.55 0.78
C GLY A 102 -0.89 -23.44 2.09
N ILE A 103 -1.29 -22.24 2.52
CA ILE A 103 -2.05 -22.04 3.75
C ILE A 103 -3.55 -22.09 3.43
N ASN A 104 -4.21 -23.18 3.80
CA ASN A 104 -5.67 -23.27 3.71
C ASN A 104 -6.33 -22.65 4.96
N LEU A 105 -6.88 -21.45 4.81
CA LEU A 105 -7.52 -20.73 5.92
C LEU A 105 -8.80 -21.40 6.43
N ASN A 106 -9.42 -22.30 5.65
CA ASN A 106 -10.60 -23.04 6.09
C ASN A 106 -10.28 -24.12 7.13
N ASP A 107 -9.02 -24.57 7.20
CA ASP A 107 -8.58 -25.61 8.14
C ASP A 107 -8.04 -25.03 9.46
N LEU A 108 -8.09 -23.71 9.61
CA LEU A 108 -7.44 -22.96 10.67
C LEU A 108 -8.45 -22.07 11.42
N GLU A 109 -8.17 -21.82 12.69
CA GLU A 109 -8.89 -20.83 13.47
C GLU A 109 -8.51 -19.42 13.00
N CYS A 110 -9.29 -18.90 12.05
CA CYS A 110 -9.06 -17.62 11.41
C CYS A 110 -10.16 -16.62 11.75
N TYR A 111 -9.82 -15.32 11.72
CA TYR A 111 -10.73 -14.22 12.01
C TYR A 111 -10.59 -13.14 10.94
N TYR A 112 -11.72 -12.69 10.41
CA TYR A 112 -11.74 -11.50 9.58
C TYR A 112 -11.52 -10.27 10.45
N VAL A 113 -10.46 -9.51 10.16
CA VAL A 113 -10.13 -8.31 10.93
C VAL A 113 -10.80 -7.09 10.30
N CYS A 114 -10.42 -6.77 9.06
CA CYS A 114 -10.96 -5.64 8.33
C CYS A 114 -10.53 -5.70 6.85
N ARG A 115 -11.01 -4.74 6.07
CA ARG A 115 -10.47 -4.41 4.74
C ARG A 115 -9.95 -2.99 4.78
N LEU A 116 -8.86 -2.71 4.07
CA LEU A 116 -8.39 -1.33 3.91
C LEU A 116 -9.44 -0.51 3.11
N SER A 117 -9.66 0.73 3.52
CA SER A 117 -10.85 1.52 3.18
C SER A 117 -10.98 1.91 1.70
N LYS A 118 -9.89 1.88 0.92
CA LYS A 118 -9.88 2.24 -0.51
C LYS A 118 -9.18 1.16 -1.32
N ASN A 119 -9.76 0.82 -2.47
CA ASN A 119 -9.07 0.01 -3.46
C ASN A 119 -7.93 0.87 -4.04
N ALA A 120 -6.72 0.32 -4.05
CA ALA A 120 -5.58 0.99 -4.65
C ALA A 120 -5.69 0.91 -6.17
N TYR A 121 -5.72 2.05 -6.86
CA TYR A 121 -5.55 2.05 -8.31
C TYR A 121 -4.14 1.56 -8.64
N MET A 122 -4.04 0.49 -9.42
CA MET A 122 -2.77 -0.16 -9.75
C MET A 122 -2.21 0.39 -11.06
N LYS A 123 -2.94 0.16 -12.16
CA LYS A 123 -2.53 0.58 -13.51
C LYS A 123 -3.70 0.52 -14.49
N LYS A 124 -3.47 1.02 -15.71
CA LYS A 124 -4.37 0.78 -16.85
C LYS A 124 -3.87 -0.46 -17.58
N LEU A 125 -4.78 -1.37 -17.89
CA LEU A 125 -4.51 -2.58 -18.66
C LEU A 125 -4.55 -2.28 -20.16
N ARG A 126 -3.99 -3.20 -20.97
CA ARG A 126 -3.95 -3.06 -22.45
C ARG A 126 -5.34 -2.99 -23.08
N ASN A 127 -6.33 -3.62 -22.46
CA ASN A 127 -7.73 -3.61 -22.90
C ASN A 127 -8.51 -2.36 -22.42
N ASN A 128 -7.81 -1.28 -22.07
CA ASN A 128 -8.39 -0.05 -21.51
C ASN A 128 -9.17 -0.20 -20.19
N LYS A 129 -9.17 -1.36 -19.53
CA LYS A 129 -9.69 -1.47 -18.17
C LYS A 129 -8.71 -0.92 -17.15
N SER A 130 -9.20 -0.35 -16.06
CA SER A 130 -8.36 0.07 -14.91
C SER A 130 -8.29 -1.06 -13.89
N LEU A 131 -7.09 -1.45 -13.47
CA LEU A 131 -6.88 -2.45 -12.43
C LEU A 131 -6.89 -1.78 -11.05
N TYR A 132 -7.70 -2.31 -10.15
CA TYR A 132 -7.76 -1.90 -8.75
C TYR A 132 -7.42 -3.10 -7.85
N CYS A 133 -6.78 -2.82 -6.71
CA CYS A 133 -6.43 -3.84 -5.72
C CYS A 133 -7.13 -3.58 -4.39
N SER A 134 -7.83 -4.58 -3.89
CA SER A 134 -8.39 -4.66 -2.56
C SER A 134 -7.38 -5.28 -1.59
N ALA A 135 -7.39 -4.87 -0.33
CA ALA A 135 -6.50 -5.45 0.69
C ALA A 135 -7.31 -5.83 1.93
N PHE A 136 -7.25 -7.11 2.28
CA PHE A 136 -7.96 -7.68 3.43
C PHE A 136 -6.98 -8.08 4.51
N VAL A 137 -7.36 -7.86 5.76
CA VAL A 137 -6.58 -8.25 6.94
C VAL A 137 -7.29 -9.45 7.56
N ILE A 138 -6.57 -10.57 7.66
CA ILE A 138 -7.05 -11.81 8.27
C ILE A 138 -6.07 -12.20 9.37
N ALA A 139 -6.58 -12.62 10.52
CA ALA A 139 -5.76 -13.07 11.65
C ALA A 139 -5.96 -14.57 11.87
N ILE A 140 -4.86 -15.31 11.91
CA ILE A 140 -4.81 -16.73 12.27
C ILE A 140 -4.42 -16.83 13.74
N ASN A 141 -5.26 -17.48 14.55
CA ASN A 141 -4.85 -17.92 15.88
C ASN A 141 -3.97 -19.17 15.74
N ASP A 142 -2.66 -18.98 15.76
CA ASP A 142 -1.68 -20.05 15.53
C ASP A 142 -0.61 -20.07 16.65
N PRO A 143 -1.00 -20.38 17.90
CA PRO A 143 -0.07 -20.39 19.04
C PRO A 143 1.04 -21.44 18.90
N LEU A 144 0.83 -22.48 18.08
CA LEU A 144 1.78 -23.57 17.85
C LEU A 144 2.59 -23.40 16.56
N LYS A 145 2.43 -22.26 15.86
CA LYS A 145 3.10 -21.96 14.58
C LYS A 145 2.99 -23.08 13.53
N LYS A 146 1.81 -23.70 13.40
CA LYS A 146 1.54 -24.70 12.36
C LYS A 146 1.81 -24.15 10.94
N THR A 147 1.65 -22.85 10.77
CA THR A 147 1.88 -22.12 9.51
C THR A 147 3.36 -21.79 9.23
N ASP A 148 4.32 -22.29 10.03
CA ASP A 148 5.75 -22.21 9.68
C ASP A 148 6.10 -23.10 8.47
N ILE A 149 5.38 -24.22 8.30
CA ILE A 149 5.56 -25.12 7.18
C ILE A 149 4.67 -24.64 6.04
N MET A 150 5.24 -23.81 5.16
CA MET A 150 4.57 -23.32 3.95
C MET A 150 4.97 -24.17 2.74
N LYS A 151 4.00 -24.44 1.86
CA LYS A 151 4.24 -25.09 0.56
C LYS A 151 4.13 -24.03 -0.52
N LEU A 152 5.28 -23.50 -0.93
CA LEU A 152 5.33 -22.38 -1.87
C LEU A 152 5.06 -22.84 -3.31
N SER A 153 4.35 -22.01 -4.07
CA SER A 153 4.25 -22.17 -5.52
C SER A 153 5.61 -21.91 -6.17
N GLU A 154 6.30 -22.97 -6.61
CA GLU A 154 7.68 -22.88 -7.13
C GLU A 154 7.83 -21.94 -8.34
N ASN A 155 6.76 -21.77 -9.12
CA ASN A 155 6.78 -20.93 -10.32
C ASN A 155 6.52 -19.45 -10.05
N GLU A 156 5.97 -19.11 -8.89
CA GLU A 156 5.48 -17.76 -8.59
C GLU A 156 6.16 -17.15 -7.37
N ILE A 157 6.49 -17.96 -6.37
CA ILE A 157 7.05 -17.52 -5.09
C ILE A 157 8.46 -18.07 -4.90
N GLN A 158 9.41 -17.16 -4.70
CA GLN A 158 10.80 -17.48 -4.37
C GLN A 158 10.95 -17.78 -2.88
N LEU A 159 10.30 -16.99 -2.04
CA LEU A 159 10.49 -17.00 -0.60
C LEU A 159 9.23 -16.45 0.08
N ALA A 160 8.89 -17.00 1.24
CA ALA A 160 7.88 -16.43 2.12
C ALA A 160 8.42 -16.35 3.54
N LYS A 161 8.12 -15.26 4.25
CA LYS A 161 8.59 -15.04 5.62
C LYS A 161 7.49 -14.41 6.47
N TRP A 162 7.40 -14.91 7.71
CA TRP A 162 6.66 -14.28 8.78
C TRP A 162 7.53 -13.24 9.46
N ILE A 163 7.11 -11.97 9.43
CA ILE A 163 7.85 -10.84 9.98
C ILE A 163 7.15 -10.35 11.23
N LYS A 164 7.86 -10.36 12.36
CA LYS A 164 7.32 -9.89 13.64
C LYS A 164 6.86 -8.44 13.52
N LEU A 165 5.68 -8.13 14.06
CA LEU A 165 5.14 -6.79 14.06
C LEU A 165 6.00 -5.81 14.88
N THR A 166 6.84 -6.32 15.79
CA THR A 166 7.84 -5.53 16.53
C THR A 166 9.01 -5.07 15.66
N TYR A 167 9.23 -5.69 14.50
CA TYR A 167 10.22 -5.24 13.52
C TYR A 167 9.95 -3.80 13.05
N PHE A 168 8.68 -3.37 13.09
CA PHE A 168 8.24 -2.03 12.70
C PHE A 168 8.24 -1.02 13.87
N ASP A 169 8.71 -1.38 15.06
CA ASP A 169 8.86 -0.44 16.19
C ASP A 169 10.07 0.49 16.02
N ASP A 170 11.01 0.10 15.15
CA ASP A 170 12.13 0.94 14.69
C ASP A 170 12.40 0.70 13.18
N PRO A 171 11.51 1.22 12.30
CA PRO A 171 11.55 0.91 10.88
C PRO A 171 12.75 1.55 10.17
N VAL A 172 13.52 0.73 9.46
CA VAL A 172 14.64 1.21 8.64
C VAL A 172 14.14 1.57 7.24
N TYR A 173 14.06 2.88 6.96
CA TYR A 173 13.73 3.40 5.64
C TYR A 173 14.99 3.61 4.79
N LYS A 174 14.90 3.32 3.49
CA LYS A 174 15.92 3.69 2.49
C LYS A 174 15.28 4.31 1.27
N ILE A 175 16.10 4.99 0.47
CA ILE A 175 15.70 5.44 -0.86
C ILE A 175 16.10 4.36 -1.86
N LYS A 176 15.13 3.86 -2.64
CA LYS A 176 15.37 2.92 -3.74
C LYS A 176 15.13 3.63 -5.07
N LYS A 177 16.04 3.46 -6.03
CA LYS A 177 15.80 3.85 -7.42
C LYS A 177 14.98 2.75 -8.08
N SER A 178 13.79 3.11 -8.55
CA SER A 178 12.87 2.21 -9.24
C SER A 178 12.62 2.72 -10.64
N GLN A 179 12.45 1.80 -11.61
CA GLN A 179 11.93 2.17 -12.93
C GLN A 179 10.42 2.44 -12.88
N HIS A 180 9.74 2.00 -11.82
CA HIS A 180 8.31 2.18 -11.62
C HIS A 180 8.03 3.57 -11.03
N TYR A 181 7.47 4.45 -11.85
CA TYR A 181 7.06 5.80 -11.46
C TYR A 181 5.59 5.80 -10.99
N PHE A 182 5.35 6.16 -9.72
CA PHE A 182 4.01 6.15 -9.10
C PHE A 182 3.32 7.53 -9.07
N GLY A 183 3.69 8.45 -9.96
CA GLY A 183 3.09 9.79 -10.07
C GLY A 183 2.21 10.00 -11.32
N PRO A 184 1.82 11.25 -11.65
CA PRO A 184 0.97 11.54 -12.80
C PRO A 184 1.60 11.16 -14.15
N ARG A 185 0.84 10.49 -15.02
CA ARG A 185 1.36 9.94 -16.30
C ARG A 185 2.00 10.97 -17.22
N PHE A 186 1.47 12.19 -17.26
CA PHE A 186 1.95 13.23 -18.18
C PHE A 186 3.40 13.65 -17.90
N VAL A 187 3.91 13.41 -16.68
CA VAL A 187 5.30 13.64 -16.31
C VAL A 187 6.16 12.38 -16.28
N ALA A 188 5.56 11.19 -16.25
CA ALA A 188 6.30 9.91 -16.20
C ALA A 188 7.37 9.79 -17.31
N LYS A 189 7.10 10.34 -18.50
CA LYS A 189 8.04 10.33 -19.64
C LYS A 189 9.37 11.06 -19.40
N TYR A 190 9.43 11.94 -18.39
CA TYR A 190 10.65 12.69 -18.05
C TYR A 190 11.56 11.94 -17.09
N PHE A 191 11.11 10.81 -16.53
CA PHE A 191 11.86 10.02 -15.56
C PHE A 191 12.24 8.69 -16.16
N LYS A 192 13.55 8.44 -16.28
CA LYS A 192 14.07 7.08 -16.56
C LYS A 192 14.02 6.18 -15.32
N SER A 193 14.04 6.79 -14.14
CA SER A 193 13.91 6.15 -12.83
C SER A 193 13.36 7.16 -11.84
N ALA A 194 12.58 6.70 -10.86
CA ALA A 194 12.14 7.48 -9.72
C ALA A 194 12.86 7.01 -8.46
N GLU A 195 13.28 7.94 -7.62
CA GLU A 195 13.61 7.62 -6.24
C GLU A 195 12.30 7.46 -5.48
N THR A 196 12.13 6.32 -4.79
CA THR A 196 10.96 5.98 -3.99
C THR A 196 11.40 5.57 -2.60
N ALA A 197 10.54 5.83 -1.61
CA ALA A 197 10.76 5.26 -0.29
C ALA A 197 10.66 3.74 -0.35
N ALA A 198 11.54 3.09 0.40
CA ALA A 198 11.52 1.67 0.62
C ALA A 198 11.71 1.37 2.10
N LEU A 199 11.11 0.28 2.56
CA LEU A 199 11.12 -0.19 3.94
C LEU A 199 11.85 -1.52 4.00
N ASP A 200 12.79 -1.64 4.94
CA ASP A 200 13.34 -2.94 5.27
C ASP A 200 12.26 -3.75 5.98
N VAL A 201 12.07 -5.00 5.56
CA VAL A 201 11.11 -5.93 6.16
C VAL A 201 11.73 -7.29 6.43
N GLY A 202 13.06 -7.37 6.56
CA GLY A 202 13.77 -8.62 6.87
C GLY A 202 13.98 -9.56 5.68
N PHE A 203 13.88 -9.02 4.46
CA PHE A 203 14.30 -9.66 3.22
C PHE A 203 15.59 -9.02 2.73
N ASP A 204 16.31 -9.71 1.85
CA ASP A 204 17.49 -9.12 1.20
C ASP A 204 17.08 -7.97 0.25
N GLU A 205 15.88 -8.08 -0.32
CA GLU A 205 15.21 -7.01 -1.05
C GLU A 205 14.47 -6.06 -0.11
N MET A 206 14.32 -4.80 -0.55
CA MET A 206 13.54 -3.80 0.16
C MET A 206 12.09 -3.80 -0.31
N LEU A 207 11.15 -3.53 0.60
CA LEU A 207 9.73 -3.34 0.30
C LEU A 207 9.48 -1.93 -0.24
N TYR A 208 8.90 -1.80 -1.44
CA TYR A 208 8.56 -0.50 -2.03
C TYR A 208 7.23 -0.58 -2.81
N GLY A 209 6.81 0.54 -3.41
CA GLY A 209 5.63 0.57 -4.28
C GLY A 209 4.32 0.31 -3.54
N PHE A 210 3.43 -0.47 -4.15
CA PHE A 210 2.07 -0.67 -3.63
C PHE A 210 2.01 -1.43 -2.32
N THR A 211 2.80 -2.48 -2.16
CA THR A 211 2.87 -3.27 -0.93
C THR A 211 3.41 -2.44 0.24
N PHE A 212 4.39 -1.55 -0.02
CA PHE A 212 4.84 -0.56 0.95
C PHE A 212 3.68 0.33 1.41
N PHE A 213 2.88 0.90 0.49
CA PHE A 213 1.75 1.74 0.86
C PHE A 213 0.71 1.01 1.70
N MET A 214 0.37 -0.22 1.33
CA MET A 214 -0.58 -1.04 2.10
C MET A 214 -0.04 -1.39 3.48
N THR A 215 1.26 -1.68 3.58
CA THR A 215 1.94 -1.90 4.88
C THR A 215 1.82 -0.66 5.76
N ILE A 216 2.17 0.53 5.25
CA ILE A 216 2.06 1.77 6.01
C ILE A 216 0.61 2.06 6.41
N ALA A 217 -0.36 1.87 5.50
CA ALA A 217 -1.77 2.06 5.79
C ALA A 217 -2.26 1.13 6.90
N PHE A 218 -1.83 -0.14 6.88
CA PHE A 218 -2.12 -1.10 7.94
C PHE A 218 -1.47 -0.69 9.27
N LEU A 219 -0.19 -0.30 9.29
CA LEU A 219 0.51 0.13 10.52
C LEU A 219 -0.14 1.37 11.16
N ILE A 220 -0.63 2.31 10.34
CA ILE A 220 -1.42 3.45 10.81
C ILE A 220 -2.74 2.99 11.42
N LEU A 221 -3.45 2.08 10.75
CA LEU A 221 -4.74 1.56 11.22
C LEU A 221 -4.64 0.92 12.60
N ILE A 222 -3.57 0.19 12.87
CA ILE A 222 -3.34 -0.49 14.16
C ILE A 222 -2.71 0.42 15.22
N GLN A 223 -2.63 1.72 14.94
CA GLN A 223 -2.06 2.72 15.83
C GLN A 223 -0.61 2.44 16.26
N LYS A 224 0.16 1.66 15.51
CA LYS A 224 1.65 1.61 15.62
C LYS A 224 2.30 2.80 14.89
N HIS A 225 1.67 3.97 15.02
CA HIS A 225 1.77 5.11 14.11
C HIS A 225 2.76 6.19 14.53
N GLN A 226 3.15 6.25 15.81
CA GLN A 226 3.88 7.39 16.36
C GLN A 226 5.21 7.67 15.62
N LYS A 227 5.99 6.63 15.31
CA LYS A 227 7.27 6.76 14.58
C LYS A 227 7.16 6.67 13.05
N VAL A 228 6.13 5.99 12.52
CA VAL A 228 5.85 5.96 11.07
C VAL A 228 5.47 7.36 10.57
N LEU A 229 4.77 8.14 11.40
CA LEU A 229 4.41 9.54 11.11
C LEU A 229 5.61 10.49 11.19
N GLU A 230 6.60 10.26 12.06
CA GLU A 230 7.87 11.03 12.06
C GLU A 230 8.60 10.91 10.70
N HIS A 231 8.48 9.74 10.07
CA HIS A 231 9.02 9.44 8.76
C HIS A 231 8.02 9.71 7.61
N ALA A 232 6.90 10.40 7.87
CA ALA A 232 5.88 10.70 6.87
C ALA A 232 6.42 11.46 5.65
N HIS A 233 7.60 12.10 5.76
CA HIS A 233 8.30 12.70 4.63
C HIS A 233 8.69 11.66 3.57
N PHE A 234 9.03 10.42 3.90
CA PHE A 234 9.31 9.34 2.94
C PHE A 234 8.04 8.87 2.21
N ALA A 235 6.93 8.72 2.94
CA ALA A 235 5.64 8.43 2.33
C ALA A 235 5.21 9.59 1.39
N LYS A 236 5.27 10.83 1.88
CA LYS A 236 4.95 12.06 1.14
C LYS A 236 5.89 12.28 -0.06
N PHE A 237 7.17 11.92 0.06
CA PHE A 237 8.13 11.92 -1.04
C PHE A 237 7.64 10.99 -2.16
N THR A 238 7.15 9.80 -1.84
CA THR A 238 6.64 8.88 -2.85
C THR A 238 5.33 9.35 -3.51
N PHE A 239 4.48 10.09 -2.79
CA PHE A 239 3.20 10.62 -3.31
C PHE A 239 3.29 11.98 -4.03
N THR A 240 4.22 12.86 -3.63
CA THR A 240 4.27 14.27 -4.08
C THR A 240 5.64 14.73 -4.58
N GLY A 241 6.72 14.04 -4.17
CA GLY A 241 8.09 14.30 -4.60
C GLY A 241 8.28 14.21 -6.12
N PRO A 242 7.71 13.21 -6.82
CA PRO A 242 7.86 13.11 -8.26
C PRO A 242 7.21 14.26 -9.03
N ILE A 243 6.12 14.88 -8.53
CA ILE A 243 5.49 16.05 -9.16
C ILE A 243 6.37 17.29 -9.00
N LYS A 244 6.86 17.54 -7.78
CA LYS A 244 7.79 18.65 -7.51
C LYS A 244 9.07 18.52 -8.34
N TYR A 245 9.67 17.33 -8.34
CA TYR A 245 10.86 17.03 -9.13
C TYR A 245 10.58 17.08 -10.64
N ALA A 246 9.37 16.73 -11.11
CA ALA A 246 9.03 16.81 -12.53
C ALA A 246 8.93 18.24 -13.01
N LEU A 247 8.38 19.11 -12.18
CA LEU A 247 8.31 20.56 -12.43
C LEU A 247 9.71 21.16 -12.43
N GLU A 248 10.56 20.79 -11.46
CA GLU A 248 11.96 21.22 -11.39
C GLU A 248 12.79 20.70 -12.59
N TYR A 249 12.64 19.42 -12.96
CA TYR A 249 13.37 18.80 -14.07
C TYR A 249 12.87 19.28 -15.44
N GLY A 250 11.56 19.49 -15.58
CA GLY A 250 10.96 20.15 -16.74
C GLY A 250 11.48 21.58 -16.92
N ALA A 251 11.61 22.34 -15.82
CA ALA A 251 12.23 23.66 -15.83
C ALA A 251 13.73 23.60 -16.21
N ILE A 252 14.49 22.62 -15.70
CA ILE A 252 15.91 22.41 -16.04
C ILE A 252 16.10 22.03 -17.52
N MET A 253 15.19 21.25 -18.11
CA MET A 253 15.26 20.87 -19.53
C MET A 253 14.89 22.04 -20.45
N ALA A 254 13.89 22.85 -20.10
CA ALA A 254 13.59 24.11 -20.79
C ALA A 254 14.81 25.05 -20.77
N TYR A 255 15.41 25.19 -19.58
CA TYR A 255 16.63 25.97 -19.36
C TYR A 255 17.83 25.48 -20.21
N LYS A 256 18.06 24.16 -20.31
CA LYS A 256 19.12 23.58 -21.15
C LYS A 256 18.88 23.77 -22.65
N LYS A 257 17.62 23.82 -23.08
CA LYS A 257 17.25 24.01 -24.49
C LYS A 257 17.41 25.47 -24.95
N GLU A 258 17.41 26.42 -24.01
CA GLU A 258 17.43 27.86 -24.29
C GLU A 258 18.75 28.59 -23.93
N ARG A 259 19.83 27.89 -23.54
CA ARG A 259 21.14 28.51 -23.17
C ARG A 259 21.03 29.69 -22.19
N ILE A 260 20.08 29.65 -21.26
CA ILE A 260 20.00 30.67 -20.20
C ILE A 260 21.10 30.35 -19.19
N SER A 261 21.87 31.34 -18.71
CA SER A 261 23.09 31.12 -17.90
C SER A 261 22.80 31.07 -16.39
N LEU A 262 23.64 30.37 -15.61
CA LEU A 262 23.42 30.00 -14.21
C LEU A 262 23.56 31.16 -13.21
N PHE A 263 23.79 32.38 -13.70
CA PHE A 263 23.92 33.60 -12.90
C PHE A 263 22.58 34.27 -12.56
N GLU A 264 21.47 33.87 -13.18
CA GLU A 264 20.13 34.33 -12.79
C GLU A 264 19.52 33.45 -11.69
N LYS A 265 20.33 33.10 -10.69
CA LYS A 265 19.82 32.51 -9.47
C LYS A 265 19.05 33.57 -8.67
N TRP A 266 17.85 33.19 -8.27
CA TRP A 266 17.33 33.44 -6.92
C TRP A 266 16.81 34.84 -6.60
N GLN A 267 15.77 35.28 -7.31
CA GLN A 267 14.75 36.16 -6.74
C GLN A 267 13.35 35.66 -7.12
N TRP A 268 12.75 34.82 -6.27
CA TRP A 268 11.30 34.61 -6.32
C TRP A 268 10.63 35.67 -5.44
N PRO A 269 9.87 36.63 -5.98
CA PRO A 269 9.11 37.55 -5.15
C PRO A 269 7.81 36.85 -4.73
N ILE A 270 7.76 36.42 -3.46
CA ILE A 270 6.55 35.97 -2.75
C ILE A 270 5.38 36.97 -2.94
N SER A 271 5.69 38.25 -3.19
CA SER A 271 4.73 39.33 -3.39
C SER A 271 3.83 39.18 -4.63
N ILE A 272 4.25 38.52 -5.72
CA ILE A 272 3.42 38.43 -6.94
C ILE A 272 2.19 37.53 -6.74
N TYR A 273 2.25 36.55 -5.83
CA TYR A 273 1.14 35.63 -5.58
C TYR A 273 0.40 35.91 -4.27
N LEU A 274 1.07 36.46 -3.24
CA LEU A 274 0.41 36.81 -1.96
C LEU A 274 -0.42 38.09 -2.06
N ILE A 275 0.00 39.09 -2.84
CA ILE A 275 -0.71 40.37 -2.95
C ILE A 275 -2.08 40.20 -3.66
N PRO A 276 -2.19 39.47 -4.79
CA PRO A 276 -3.49 39.21 -5.41
C PRO A 276 -4.42 38.38 -4.52
N LEU A 277 -3.88 37.45 -3.72
CA LEU A 277 -4.64 36.63 -2.77
C LEU A 277 -5.18 37.46 -1.59
N ILE A 278 -4.39 38.40 -1.06
CA ILE A 278 -4.82 39.33 -0.01
C ILE A 278 -5.89 40.32 -0.55
N ILE A 279 -5.71 40.84 -1.76
CA ILE A 279 -6.69 41.73 -2.41
C ILE A 279 -8.01 40.99 -2.66
N LEU A 280 -7.96 39.74 -3.13
CA LEU A 280 -9.14 38.91 -3.33
C LEU A 280 -9.86 38.61 -1.99
N MET A 281 -9.10 38.37 -0.91
CA MET A 281 -9.66 38.16 0.43
C MET A 281 -10.37 39.41 0.97
N ILE A 282 -9.80 40.60 0.77
CA ILE A 282 -10.40 41.88 1.20
C ILE A 282 -11.69 42.15 0.43
N ILE A 283 -11.73 41.89 -0.88
CA ILE A 283 -12.92 42.05 -1.73
C ILE A 283 -14.04 41.09 -1.30
N ILE A 284 -13.70 39.84 -0.96
CA ILE A 284 -14.69 38.85 -0.49
C ILE A 284 -15.24 39.23 0.89
N ILE A 285 -14.41 39.71 1.81
CA ILE A 285 -14.85 40.18 3.13
C ILE A 285 -15.77 41.39 2.99
N TRP A 286 -15.48 42.31 2.07
CA TRP A 286 -16.31 43.49 1.81
C TRP A 286 -17.69 43.14 1.23
N PHE A 287 -17.79 42.05 0.46
CA PHE A 287 -19.06 41.53 -0.08
C PHE A 287 -19.90 40.72 0.93
N ILE A 288 -19.31 40.26 2.03
CA ILE A 288 -20.01 39.45 3.05
C ILE A 288 -20.62 40.33 4.17
N PHE A 289 -20.08 41.54 4.39
CA PHE A 289 -20.52 42.46 5.46
C PHE A 289 -21.33 43.66 4.95
N LEU A 290 -21.85 43.59 3.71
CA LEU A 290 -22.74 44.55 3.06
C LEU A 290 -24.04 43.83 2.68
#